data_AF-A0A098TGF1-F1
#
_entry.id   AF-A0A098TGF1-F1
#
_cell.length_a   1.000
_cell.length_b   1.000
_cell.length_c   1.000
_cell.angle_alpha   90.00
_cell.angle_beta   90.00
_cell.angle_gamma   90.00
#
_symmetry.space_group_name_H-M   'P 1'
#
loop_
_entity.id
_entity.type
_entity.pdbx_description
1 polymer ?
#
loop_
_entity_poly.entity_id
_entity_poly.type
_entity_poly.pdbx_seq_one_letter_code
_entity_poly.pdbx_strand_id
1 'polypeptide(L)'
;MTFEQWLQSRLTAHGYACGPIDGDIGDLTLAALRAFQRGKGLPVSGQVDPLTEEALRRSSSNAPGQQERPASAGAGIPAGGLLWPHQDDVAGFYGPVGTSQGRLELPFPMKLAWDKSQTVTRITLHTRVIDSAGRAFAEIAETYSDKERRDLGLDLFGGSLNVRRMRGGSRFSMHAYGIAIDFDPERNQLRWKRPQARLSHPDALPFWHAWAREGWVSLGRARDFDWMHVQAARL
;
A
#
# COMPACT_ATOMS: atom_id res chain seq x y z
N MET A 1 -6.74 19.84 5.81
CA MET A 1 -6.65 19.13 7.09
C MET A 1 -5.51 18.13 6.96
N THR A 2 -4.50 18.22 7.81
CA THR A 2 -3.38 17.25 7.83
C THR A 2 -3.83 15.90 8.39
N PHE A 3 -2.99 14.88 8.28
CA PHE A 3 -3.29 13.56 8.86
C PHE A 3 -3.42 13.64 10.38
N GLU A 4 -2.58 14.44 11.02
CA GLU A 4 -2.57 14.67 12.46
C GLU A 4 -3.85 15.37 12.91
N GLN A 5 -4.29 16.40 12.17
CA GLN A 5 -5.56 17.07 12.41
C GLN A 5 -6.76 16.13 12.17
N TRP A 6 -6.67 15.27 11.15
CA TRP A 6 -7.68 14.24 10.92
C TRP A 6 -7.74 13.23 12.08
N LEU A 7 -6.60 12.75 12.56
CA LEU A 7 -6.50 11.82 13.68
C LEU A 7 -7.11 12.42 14.94
N GLN A 8 -6.71 13.64 15.31
CA GLN A 8 -7.26 14.37 16.45
C GLN A 8 -8.79 14.56 16.30
N SER A 9 -9.25 14.91 15.10
CA SER A 9 -10.68 15.03 14.80
C SER A 9 -11.44 13.71 14.98
N ARG A 10 -10.90 12.59 14.48
CA ARG A 10 -11.54 11.27 14.61
C ARG A 10 -11.52 10.75 16.04
N LEU A 11 -10.42 10.92 16.76
CA LEU A 11 -10.35 10.55 18.18
C LEU A 11 -11.41 11.29 18.99
N THR A 12 -11.53 12.60 18.77
CA THR A 12 -12.56 13.44 19.40
C THR A 12 -13.97 12.98 19.01
N ALA A 13 -14.23 12.67 17.73
CA ALA A 13 -15.52 12.18 17.25
C ALA A 13 -15.91 10.80 17.80
N HIS A 14 -14.93 9.98 18.20
CA HIS A 14 -15.13 8.69 18.88
C HIS A 14 -15.17 8.84 20.42
N GLY A 15 -15.13 10.06 20.95
CA GLY A 15 -15.24 10.36 22.38
C GLY A 15 -13.92 10.31 23.16
N TYR A 16 -12.78 10.26 22.47
CA TYR A 16 -11.45 10.25 23.10
C TYR A 16 -10.83 11.64 22.98
N ALA A 17 -10.83 12.39 24.10
CA ALA A 17 -10.29 13.75 24.14
C ALA A 17 -8.77 13.76 23.90
N CYS A 18 -8.34 14.27 22.75
CA CYS A 18 -6.93 14.38 22.36
C CYS A 18 -6.35 15.80 22.51
N GLY A 19 -7.14 16.77 22.99
CA GLY A 19 -6.76 18.19 22.99
C GLY A 19 -7.16 18.90 21.69
N PRO A 20 -6.58 20.07 21.38
CA PRO A 20 -6.89 20.83 20.18
C PRO A 20 -6.58 20.07 18.88
N ILE A 21 -7.32 20.39 17.82
CA ILE A 21 -7.10 19.84 16.46
C ILE A 21 -6.14 20.78 15.71
N ASP A 22 -4.90 20.83 16.18
CA ASP A 22 -3.84 21.70 15.66
C ASP A 22 -2.90 20.99 14.69
N GLY A 23 -2.86 19.65 14.73
CA GLY A 23 -1.92 18.83 13.98
C GLY A 23 -0.67 18.43 14.76
N ASP A 24 -0.57 18.80 16.03
CA ASP A 24 0.55 18.44 16.89
C ASP A 24 0.23 17.17 17.72
N ILE A 25 1.00 16.11 17.47
CA ILE A 25 0.84 14.83 18.19
C ILE A 25 1.58 14.88 19.53
N GLY A 26 0.97 15.55 20.52
CA GLY A 26 1.44 15.58 21.91
C GLY A 26 0.98 14.40 22.76
N ASP A 27 1.36 14.40 24.04
CA ASP A 27 1.05 13.33 25.01
C ASP A 27 -0.45 13.05 25.14
N LEU A 28 -1.29 14.08 25.03
CA LEU A 28 -2.75 13.96 25.08
C LEU A 28 -3.30 13.19 23.86
N THR A 29 -2.79 13.46 22.65
CA THR A 29 -3.18 12.75 21.43
C THR A 29 -2.76 11.29 21.47
N LEU A 30 -1.55 11.00 21.97
CA LEU A 30 -1.05 9.64 22.16
C LEU A 30 -1.85 8.87 23.21
N ALA A 31 -2.20 9.51 24.33
CA ALA A 31 -3.05 8.92 25.36
C ALA A 31 -4.45 8.60 24.82
N ALA A 32 -5.06 9.51 24.05
CA ALA A 32 -6.34 9.32 23.39
C ALA A 32 -6.31 8.18 22.37
N LEU A 33 -5.24 8.09 21.57
CA LEU A 33 -5.03 7.01 20.60
C LEU A 33 -4.93 5.63 21.28
N ARG A 34 -4.14 5.53 22.34
CA ARG A 34 -4.01 4.28 23.12
C ARG A 34 -5.33 3.89 23.77
N ALA A 35 -6.07 4.87 24.29
CA ALA A 35 -7.39 4.64 24.87
C ALA A 35 -8.40 4.17 23.80
N PHE A 36 -8.37 4.77 22.62
CA PHE A 36 -9.19 4.35 21.46
C PHE A 36 -8.88 2.91 21.05
N GLN A 37 -7.60 2.57 20.88
CA GLN A 37 -7.17 1.21 20.54
C GLN A 37 -7.67 0.20 21.58
N ARG A 38 -7.49 0.50 22.87
CA ARG A 38 -8.00 -0.35 23.96
C ARG A 38 -9.52 -0.50 23.90
N GLY A 39 -10.26 0.60 23.71
CA GLY A 39 -11.72 0.59 23.66
C GLY A 39 -12.30 -0.10 22.43
N LYS A 40 -11.51 -0.29 21.36
CA LYS A 40 -11.89 -1.02 20.16
C LYS A 40 -11.31 -2.45 20.09
N GLY A 41 -10.60 -2.90 21.13
CA GLY A 41 -9.96 -4.22 21.16
C GLY A 41 -8.78 -4.38 20.20
N LEU A 42 -8.14 -3.27 19.84
CA LEU A 42 -6.98 -3.24 18.95
C LEU A 42 -5.66 -3.33 19.75
N PRO A 43 -4.55 -3.76 19.12
CA PRO A 43 -3.23 -3.65 19.71
C PRO A 43 -2.91 -2.22 20.16
N VAL A 44 -2.58 -2.03 21.43
CA VAL A 44 -2.32 -0.71 22.03
C VAL A 44 -0.87 -0.27 21.75
N SER A 45 -0.57 -0.01 20.48
CA SER A 45 0.77 0.41 20.03
C SER A 45 1.00 1.91 20.23
N GLY A 46 -0.06 2.71 20.33
CA GLY A 46 0.02 4.17 20.24
C GLY A 46 0.46 4.68 18.87
N GLN A 47 0.39 3.82 17.84
CA GLN A 47 0.62 4.16 16.44
C GLN A 47 -0.66 3.91 15.64
N VAL A 48 -0.92 4.73 14.63
CA VAL A 48 -2.07 4.52 13.74
C VAL A 48 -1.67 3.50 12.68
N ASP A 49 -1.91 2.23 12.97
CA ASP A 49 -1.81 1.14 12.00
C ASP A 49 -3.10 1.01 11.17
N PRO A 50 -3.14 0.20 10.10
CA PRO A 50 -4.32 0.09 9.24
C PRO A 50 -5.61 -0.30 9.99
N LEU A 51 -5.50 -1.14 11.02
CA LEU A 51 -6.65 -1.57 11.82
C LEU A 51 -7.19 -0.41 12.68
N THR A 52 -6.28 0.37 13.27
CA THR A 52 -6.60 1.56 14.06
C THR A 52 -7.22 2.64 13.18
N GLU A 53 -6.68 2.85 11.99
CA GLU A 53 -7.19 3.84 11.04
C GLU A 53 -8.57 3.48 10.51
N GLU A 54 -8.80 2.19 10.18
CA GLU A 54 -10.11 1.72 9.75
C GLU A 54 -11.15 1.90 10.86
N ALA A 55 -10.80 1.53 12.09
CA ALA A 55 -11.66 1.75 13.25
C ALA A 55 -11.95 3.25 13.46
N LEU A 56 -10.97 4.12 13.24
CA LEU A 56 -11.15 5.58 13.32
C LEU A 56 -12.06 6.09 12.19
N ARG A 57 -11.96 5.55 10.97
CA ARG A 57 -12.80 5.92 9.81
C ARG A 57 -14.26 5.50 9.95
N ARG A 58 -14.54 4.37 10.60
CA ARG A 58 -15.92 3.95 10.88
C ARG A 58 -16.63 5.05 11.66
N SER A 59 -17.83 5.44 11.20
CA SER A 59 -18.64 6.46 11.86
C SER A 59 -18.91 6.05 13.31
N SER A 60 -18.87 7.02 14.24
CA SER A 60 -19.16 6.81 15.66
C SER A 60 -20.64 6.51 15.95
N SER A 61 -21.42 6.21 14.90
CA SER A 61 -22.83 5.88 14.97
C SER A 61 -23.05 4.49 15.56
N ASN A 62 -23.49 4.48 16.82
CA ASN A 62 -24.32 3.41 17.38
C ASN A 62 -25.65 3.35 16.60
N ALA A 63 -25.91 2.27 15.86
CA ALA A 63 -27.24 1.66 15.67
C ALA A 63 -27.10 0.26 15.00
N PRO A 64 -27.85 -0.77 15.42
CA PRO A 64 -27.72 -2.14 14.91
C PRO A 64 -28.66 -2.44 13.74
N GLY A 65 -28.20 -3.30 12.80
CA GLY A 65 -29.08 -4.26 12.12
C GLY A 65 -29.15 -4.24 10.59
N GLN A 66 -29.13 -5.48 10.05
CA GLN A 66 -29.67 -5.97 8.77
C GLN A 66 -28.80 -5.87 7.51
N GLN A 67 -28.71 -6.86 6.62
CA GLN A 67 -28.89 -8.32 6.63
C GLN A 67 -28.41 -8.79 5.22
N GLU A 68 -27.88 -10.01 5.13
CA GLU A 68 -27.28 -10.61 3.92
C GLU A 68 -28.29 -11.02 2.83
N ARG A 69 -27.82 -11.04 1.56
CA ARG A 69 -27.80 -12.16 0.55
C ARG A 69 -28.05 -11.69 -0.90
N PRO A 70 -27.71 -12.49 -1.95
CA PRO A 70 -26.62 -13.46 -2.12
C PRO A 70 -25.86 -13.30 -3.47
N ALA A 71 -24.83 -14.14 -3.64
CA ALA A 71 -23.80 -14.16 -4.67
C ALA A 71 -24.22 -14.52 -6.11
N SER A 72 -23.39 -14.08 -7.08
CA SER A 72 -23.14 -14.82 -8.32
C SER A 72 -21.63 -14.98 -8.54
N ALA A 73 -21.26 -16.23 -8.83
CA ALA A 73 -19.94 -16.83 -8.87
C ALA A 73 -18.87 -16.12 -9.75
N GLY A 74 -17.69 -15.95 -9.14
CA GLY A 74 -16.38 -15.85 -9.80
C GLY A 74 -15.35 -16.45 -8.85
N ALA A 75 -14.55 -17.40 -9.35
CA ALA A 75 -13.53 -18.21 -8.68
C ALA A 75 -13.11 -17.75 -7.25
N GLY A 76 -13.45 -18.59 -6.26
CA GLY A 76 -13.22 -18.31 -4.85
C GLY A 76 -11.74 -18.14 -4.50
N ILE A 77 -11.39 -16.95 -4.01
CA ILE A 77 -10.38 -16.79 -2.97
C ILE A 77 -11.16 -16.72 -1.65
N PRO A 78 -10.87 -17.58 -0.65
CA PRO A 78 -11.58 -17.54 0.62
C PRO A 78 -11.34 -16.22 1.34
N ALA A 79 -12.37 -15.76 2.06
CA ALA A 79 -12.31 -14.66 3.03
C ALA A 79 -11.51 -15.06 4.29
N GLY A 80 -10.25 -15.46 4.08
CA GLY A 80 -9.18 -15.56 5.07
C GLY A 80 -7.97 -14.89 4.43
N GLY A 81 -7.52 -13.77 5.02
CA GLY A 81 -6.66 -12.78 4.37
C GLY A 81 -5.56 -13.35 3.47
N LEU A 82 -5.44 -12.82 2.26
CA LEU A 82 -4.35 -13.08 1.33
C LEU A 82 -3.02 -12.65 1.96
N LEU A 83 -2.45 -13.51 2.81
CA LEU A 83 -1.07 -13.39 3.23
C LEU A 83 -0.23 -13.93 2.08
N TRP A 84 0.34 -13.01 1.29
CA TRP A 84 1.40 -13.35 0.35
C TRP A 84 2.48 -14.19 1.03
N PRO A 85 3.19 -15.08 0.32
CA PRO A 85 4.24 -15.89 0.93
C PRO A 85 5.31 -15.02 1.60
N HIS A 86 6.01 -15.57 2.59
CA HIS A 86 7.24 -14.94 3.05
C HIS A 86 8.25 -14.93 1.89
N GLN A 87 9.14 -13.94 1.85
CA GLN A 87 10.15 -13.77 0.79
C GLN A 87 11.06 -14.99 0.58
N ASP A 88 11.16 -15.87 1.58
CA ASP A 88 11.92 -17.12 1.49
C ASP A 88 11.12 -18.26 0.82
N ASP A 89 9.79 -18.16 0.82
CA ASP A 89 8.87 -19.18 0.29
C ASP A 89 8.34 -18.85 -1.12
N VAL A 90 8.77 -17.72 -1.70
CA VAL A 90 8.26 -17.23 -3.00
C VAL A 90 8.43 -18.24 -4.12
N ALA A 91 9.53 -19.00 -4.14
CA ALA A 91 9.77 -19.99 -5.17
C ALA A 91 8.79 -21.18 -5.09
N GLY A 92 8.42 -21.59 -3.87
CA GLY A 92 7.44 -22.65 -3.65
C GLY A 92 6.01 -22.21 -3.99
N PHE A 93 5.69 -20.94 -3.74
CA PHE A 93 4.35 -20.40 -3.98
C PHE A 93 4.11 -19.94 -5.42
N TYR A 94 5.05 -19.22 -6.03
CA TYR A 94 4.94 -18.66 -7.38
C TYR A 94 5.59 -19.54 -8.45
N GLY A 95 6.45 -20.48 -8.08
CA GLY A 95 7.20 -21.30 -9.03
C GLY A 95 8.48 -20.62 -9.53
N PRO A 96 9.09 -21.12 -10.64
CA PRO A 96 10.33 -20.58 -11.18
C PRO A 96 10.20 -19.12 -11.66
N VAL A 97 11.29 -18.37 -11.57
CA VAL A 97 11.34 -16.98 -12.06
C VAL A 97 11.02 -16.87 -13.55
N GLY A 98 10.38 -15.77 -13.95
CA GLY A 98 10.00 -15.49 -15.33
C GLY A 98 8.88 -16.37 -15.90
N THR A 99 8.30 -17.27 -15.10
CA THR A 99 7.18 -18.13 -15.52
C THR A 99 5.84 -17.58 -15.07
N SER A 100 4.74 -18.09 -15.63
CA SER A 100 3.36 -17.74 -15.22
C SER A 100 3.07 -16.23 -15.26
N GLN A 101 3.56 -15.55 -16.29
CA GLN A 101 3.38 -14.11 -16.47
C GLN A 101 2.12 -13.81 -17.29
N GLY A 102 1.42 -12.74 -16.93
CA GLY A 102 0.32 -12.17 -17.70
C GLY A 102 0.46 -10.66 -17.83
N ARG A 103 -0.57 -10.02 -18.37
CA ARG A 103 -0.62 -8.56 -18.56
C ARG A 103 -1.76 -7.98 -17.73
N LEU A 104 -1.44 -6.94 -16.96
CA LEU A 104 -2.44 -6.06 -16.36
C LEU A 104 -2.59 -4.83 -17.25
N GLU A 105 -3.80 -4.56 -17.71
CA GLU A 105 -4.16 -3.26 -18.31
C GLU A 105 -4.31 -2.24 -17.18
N LEU A 106 -3.67 -1.08 -17.31
CA LEU A 106 -3.67 -0.06 -16.28
C LEU A 106 -4.91 0.84 -16.41
N PRO A 107 -5.54 1.22 -15.28
CA PRO A 107 -6.68 2.14 -15.29
C PRO A 107 -6.28 3.59 -15.65
N PHE A 108 -4.99 3.87 -15.77
CA PHE A 108 -4.45 5.12 -16.26
C PHE A 108 -3.08 4.93 -16.92
N PRO A 109 -2.74 5.76 -17.91
CA PRO A 109 -1.43 5.68 -18.55
C PRO A 109 -0.33 6.12 -17.58
N MET A 110 0.79 5.42 -17.63
CA MET A 110 2.04 5.77 -16.94
C MET A 110 3.12 6.13 -17.97
N LYS A 111 4.24 6.70 -17.51
CA LYS A 111 5.45 6.96 -18.30
C LYS A 111 6.60 6.10 -17.84
N LEU A 112 7.47 5.66 -18.75
CA LEU A 112 8.71 5.00 -18.35
C LEU A 112 9.61 5.98 -17.63
N ALA A 113 10.10 5.60 -16.45
CA ALA A 113 10.90 6.51 -15.62
C ALA A 113 12.22 6.95 -16.31
N TRP A 114 12.81 6.10 -17.14
CA TRP A 114 14.04 6.39 -17.91
C TRP A 114 13.78 6.92 -19.33
N ASP A 115 12.53 6.95 -19.79
CA ASP A 115 12.13 7.54 -21.07
C ASP A 115 10.68 8.05 -20.98
N LYS A 116 10.54 9.29 -20.48
CA LYS A 116 9.23 9.90 -20.21
C LYS A 116 8.40 10.19 -21.47
N SER A 117 8.98 10.00 -22.66
CA SER A 117 8.23 10.07 -23.94
C SER A 117 7.37 8.82 -24.15
N GLN A 118 7.80 7.67 -23.63
CA GLN A 118 7.10 6.40 -23.77
C GLN A 118 5.95 6.28 -22.78
N THR A 119 4.81 5.82 -23.28
CA THR A 119 3.60 5.59 -22.47
C THR A 119 3.42 4.11 -22.21
N VAL A 120 3.18 3.77 -20.95
CA VAL A 120 2.88 2.41 -20.47
C VAL A 120 1.39 2.34 -20.16
N THR A 121 0.66 1.53 -20.90
CA THR A 121 -0.77 1.27 -20.65
C THR A 121 -1.01 -0.12 -20.05
N ARG A 122 0.03 -0.96 -20.01
CA ARG A 122 -0.03 -2.33 -19.50
C ARG A 122 1.32 -2.76 -18.95
N ILE A 123 1.30 -3.58 -17.90
CA ILE A 123 2.51 -4.09 -17.23
C ILE A 123 2.49 -5.61 -17.17
N THR A 124 3.68 -6.23 -17.10
CA THR A 124 3.80 -7.69 -16.92
C THR A 124 3.87 -8.01 -15.44
N LEU A 125 3.04 -8.95 -14.98
CA LEU A 125 3.05 -9.45 -13.61
C LEU A 125 2.82 -10.95 -13.61
N HIS A 126 3.14 -11.61 -12.49
CA HIS A 126 2.73 -12.98 -12.24
C HIS A 126 1.20 -13.09 -12.25
N THR A 127 0.62 -14.10 -12.89
CA THR A 127 -0.84 -14.26 -13.05
C THR A 127 -1.59 -14.22 -11.72
N ARG A 128 -1.04 -14.85 -10.67
CA ARG A 128 -1.59 -14.82 -9.30
C ARG A 128 -1.79 -13.43 -8.68
N VAL A 129 -1.05 -12.41 -9.13
CA VAL A 129 -1.08 -11.08 -8.50
C VAL A 129 -1.76 -10.02 -9.36
N ILE A 130 -2.15 -10.35 -10.59
CA ILE A 130 -2.74 -9.40 -11.55
C ILE A 130 -4.03 -8.79 -11.01
N ASP A 131 -4.99 -9.60 -10.55
CA ASP A 131 -6.27 -9.09 -10.06
C ASP A 131 -6.11 -8.19 -8.83
N SER A 132 -5.17 -8.56 -7.95
CA SER A 132 -4.87 -7.81 -6.74
C SER A 132 -4.19 -6.47 -7.06
N ALA A 133 -3.18 -6.47 -7.93
CA ALA A 133 -2.57 -5.24 -8.41
C ALA A 133 -3.60 -4.36 -9.14
N GLY A 134 -4.50 -4.95 -9.94
CA GLY A 134 -5.56 -4.25 -10.63
C GLY A 134 -6.48 -3.48 -9.69
N ARG A 135 -6.90 -4.09 -8.57
CA ARG A 135 -7.69 -3.41 -7.53
C ARG A 135 -6.93 -2.27 -6.85
N ALA A 136 -5.65 -2.47 -6.52
CA ALA A 136 -4.81 -1.40 -5.96
C ALA A 136 -4.68 -0.22 -6.94
N PHE A 137 -4.41 -0.48 -8.22
CA PHE A 137 -4.36 0.56 -9.24
C PHE A 137 -5.70 1.27 -9.46
N ALA A 138 -6.82 0.54 -9.41
CA ALA A 138 -8.15 1.14 -9.52
C ALA A 138 -8.41 2.11 -8.35
N GLU A 139 -8.09 1.71 -7.12
CA GLU A 139 -8.23 2.59 -5.96
C GLU A 139 -7.32 3.83 -6.08
N ILE A 140 -6.08 3.68 -6.56
CA ILE A 140 -5.17 4.80 -6.83
C ILE A 140 -5.77 5.76 -7.87
N ALA A 141 -6.41 5.23 -8.90
CA ALA A 141 -7.05 6.02 -9.95
C ALA A 141 -8.24 6.83 -9.42
N GLU A 142 -9.01 6.25 -8.50
CA GLU A 142 -10.15 6.91 -7.83
C GLU A 142 -9.69 7.94 -6.79
N THR A 143 -8.58 7.67 -6.11
CA THR A 143 -8.09 8.50 -5.00
C THR A 143 -7.39 9.77 -5.48
N TYR A 144 -6.66 9.69 -6.59
CA TYR A 144 -5.82 10.79 -7.08
C TYR A 144 -6.26 11.24 -8.48
N SER A 145 -6.42 12.55 -8.65
CA SER A 145 -6.54 13.13 -9.98
C SER A 145 -5.32 12.84 -10.85
N ASP A 146 -5.46 13.00 -12.16
CA ASP A 146 -4.33 12.86 -13.09
C ASP A 146 -3.17 13.82 -12.76
N LYS A 147 -3.49 15.01 -12.25
CA LYS A 147 -2.50 16.01 -11.87
C LYS A 147 -1.73 15.55 -10.62
N GLU A 148 -2.45 15.09 -9.60
CA GLU A 148 -1.81 14.61 -8.36
C GLU A 148 -0.90 13.41 -8.65
N ARG A 149 -1.37 12.43 -9.44
CA ARG A 149 -0.54 11.29 -9.85
C ARG A 149 0.78 11.73 -10.49
N ARG A 150 0.75 12.73 -11.37
CA ARG A 150 1.96 13.33 -11.98
C ARG A 150 2.86 14.01 -10.96
N ASP A 151 2.29 14.88 -10.11
CA ASP A 151 3.07 15.65 -9.13
C ASP A 151 3.79 14.71 -8.12
N LEU A 152 3.07 13.67 -7.68
CA LEU A 152 3.55 12.62 -6.78
C LEU A 152 4.50 11.62 -7.46
N GLY A 153 4.45 11.50 -8.79
CA GLY A 153 5.21 10.49 -9.56
C GLY A 153 4.59 9.10 -9.55
N LEU A 154 3.32 8.97 -9.17
CA LEU A 154 2.60 7.68 -9.16
C LEU A 154 2.37 7.13 -10.57
N ASP A 155 2.54 7.97 -11.60
CA ASP A 155 2.51 7.60 -13.01
C ASP A 155 3.90 7.38 -13.62
N LEU A 156 4.99 7.40 -12.83
CA LEU A 156 6.34 7.08 -13.30
C LEU A 156 6.66 5.62 -13.02
N PHE A 157 6.61 4.79 -14.06
CA PHE A 157 6.84 3.35 -13.97
C PHE A 157 8.33 3.00 -13.95
N GLY A 158 8.78 2.41 -12.84
CA GLY A 158 10.15 1.94 -12.62
C GLY A 158 10.38 0.47 -13.04
N GLY A 159 9.32 -0.29 -13.31
CA GLY A 159 9.39 -1.67 -13.78
C GLY A 159 8.58 -2.64 -12.92
N SER A 160 8.30 -3.82 -13.49
CA SER A 160 7.53 -4.88 -12.81
C SER A 160 8.14 -6.27 -12.94
N LEU A 161 8.59 -6.65 -14.14
CA LEU A 161 9.29 -7.92 -14.39
C LEU A 161 10.74 -7.65 -14.83
N ASN A 162 11.70 -8.25 -14.12
CA ASN A 162 13.11 -8.29 -14.51
C ASN A 162 13.78 -9.54 -13.91
N VAL A 163 14.04 -10.55 -14.75
CA VAL A 163 14.61 -11.82 -14.32
C VAL A 163 16.10 -11.68 -14.05
N ARG A 164 16.42 -11.33 -12.79
CA ARG A 164 17.81 -11.16 -12.33
C ARG A 164 17.98 -11.56 -10.87
N ARG A 165 19.22 -11.90 -10.52
CA ARG A 165 19.64 -12.02 -9.11
C ARG A 165 19.82 -10.65 -8.47
N MET A 166 19.66 -10.60 -7.15
CA MET A 166 19.98 -9.40 -6.38
C MET A 166 21.49 -9.12 -6.44
N ARG A 167 21.87 -7.84 -6.45
CA ARG A 167 23.27 -7.43 -6.51
C ARG A 167 23.99 -7.89 -5.24
N GLY A 168 25.09 -8.63 -5.41
CA GLY A 168 25.90 -9.14 -4.30
C GLY A 168 25.32 -10.36 -3.58
N GLY A 169 24.33 -11.05 -4.16
CA GLY A 169 23.73 -12.24 -3.56
C GLY A 169 23.35 -13.32 -4.59
N SER A 170 22.96 -14.49 -4.09
CA SER A 170 22.51 -15.63 -4.91
C SER A 170 20.99 -15.67 -5.12
N ARG A 171 20.23 -14.95 -4.30
CA ARG A 171 18.76 -14.90 -4.34
C ARG A 171 18.26 -14.09 -5.54
N PHE A 172 17.14 -14.53 -6.11
CA PHE A 172 16.42 -13.77 -7.13
C PHE A 172 15.72 -12.55 -6.53
N SER A 173 15.63 -11.48 -7.33
CA SER A 173 14.81 -10.30 -6.98
C SER A 173 13.32 -10.66 -7.00
N MET A 174 12.49 -9.96 -6.23
CA MET A 174 11.02 -10.09 -6.32
C MET A 174 10.51 -9.73 -7.72
N HIS A 175 11.17 -8.82 -8.44
CA HIS A 175 10.87 -8.56 -9.84
C HIS A 175 11.12 -9.76 -10.75
N ALA A 176 11.99 -10.70 -10.39
CA ALA A 176 12.25 -11.87 -11.20
C ALA A 176 11.04 -12.82 -11.26
N TYR A 177 10.18 -12.77 -10.24
CA TYR A 177 8.92 -13.52 -10.20
C TYR A 177 7.76 -12.74 -10.83
N GLY A 178 7.92 -11.45 -11.13
CA GLY A 178 6.83 -10.59 -11.59
C GLY A 178 5.85 -10.21 -10.48
N ILE A 179 6.31 -10.16 -9.23
CA ILE A 179 5.48 -9.90 -8.03
C ILE A 179 5.86 -8.58 -7.34
N ALA A 180 6.59 -7.70 -8.02
CA ALA A 180 7.01 -6.42 -7.50
C ALA A 180 6.86 -5.32 -8.55
N ILE A 181 6.66 -4.08 -8.09
CA ILE A 181 6.50 -2.90 -8.94
C ILE A 181 7.28 -1.75 -8.32
N ASP A 182 8.02 -1.03 -9.15
CA ASP A 182 8.76 0.18 -8.76
C ASP A 182 8.08 1.44 -9.31
N PHE A 183 8.05 2.51 -8.51
CA PHE A 183 7.46 3.81 -8.85
C PHE A 183 8.46 4.95 -8.59
N ASP A 184 8.58 5.87 -9.56
CA ASP A 184 9.39 7.08 -9.43
C ASP A 184 10.82 6.85 -8.88
N PRO A 185 11.64 6.00 -9.55
CA PRO A 185 12.97 5.62 -9.07
C PRO A 185 13.94 6.81 -8.94
N GLU A 186 13.71 7.89 -9.69
CA GLU A 186 14.55 9.10 -9.69
C GLU A 186 14.50 9.81 -8.32
N ARG A 187 13.31 9.90 -7.72
CA ARG A 187 13.08 10.59 -6.43
C ARG A 187 12.93 9.64 -5.23
N ASN A 188 13.19 8.35 -5.42
CA ASN A 188 13.05 7.31 -4.39
C ASN A 188 14.20 6.28 -4.42
N GLN A 189 15.43 6.77 -4.59
CA GLN A 189 16.60 5.90 -4.77
C GLN A 189 16.76 4.90 -3.61
N LEU A 190 17.30 3.72 -3.90
CA LEU A 190 17.38 2.54 -3.02
C LEU A 190 17.73 2.82 -1.55
N ARG A 191 18.63 3.76 -1.27
CA ARG A 191 19.13 4.08 0.09
C ARG A 191 18.50 5.32 0.72
N TRP A 192 17.67 6.05 -0.02
CA TRP A 192 17.00 7.24 0.49
C TRP A 192 15.97 6.81 1.53
N LYS A 193 16.02 7.47 2.68
CA LYS A 193 15.10 7.26 3.80
C LYS A 193 14.06 8.37 3.82
N ARG A 194 13.09 8.30 4.71
CA ARG A 194 12.29 9.49 5.05
C ARG A 194 13.16 10.60 5.67
N PRO A 195 12.88 11.89 5.39
CA PRO A 195 11.88 12.39 4.45
C PRO A 195 12.44 12.59 3.02
N GLN A 196 13.66 12.13 2.74
CA GLN A 196 14.34 12.37 1.46
C GLN A 196 13.62 11.69 0.29
N ALA A 197 13.10 10.47 0.49
CA ALA A 197 12.33 9.77 -0.54
C ALA A 197 10.96 10.44 -0.77
N ARG A 198 10.63 10.76 -2.03
CA ARG A 198 9.39 11.46 -2.38
C ARG A 198 8.14 10.74 -1.88
N LEU A 199 8.09 9.42 -2.01
CA LEU A 199 6.94 8.60 -1.61
C LEU A 199 6.90 8.32 -0.10
N SER A 200 7.85 8.86 0.69
CA SER A 200 7.76 8.85 2.15
C SER A 200 6.87 9.95 2.74
N HIS A 201 6.46 10.91 1.91
CA HIS A 201 5.68 12.07 2.35
C HIS A 201 4.21 11.70 2.61
N PRO A 202 3.50 12.44 3.49
CA PRO A 202 2.12 12.11 3.88
C PRO A 202 1.12 12.08 2.73
N ASP A 203 1.35 12.84 1.65
CA ASP A 203 0.49 12.89 0.47
C ASP A 203 0.53 11.59 -0.38
N ALA A 204 1.56 10.77 -0.21
CA ALA A 204 1.65 9.42 -0.78
C ALA A 204 1.03 8.33 0.11
N LEU A 205 0.50 8.67 1.30
CA LEU A 205 -0.06 7.70 2.23
C LEU A 205 -1.26 6.91 1.64
N PRO A 206 -2.26 7.54 0.98
CA PRO A 206 -3.35 6.80 0.33
C PRO A 206 -2.87 5.80 -0.74
N PHE A 207 -1.86 6.16 -1.53
CA PHE A 207 -1.23 5.27 -2.50
C PHE A 207 -0.71 3.98 -1.83
N TRP A 208 -0.06 4.10 -0.69
CA TRP A 208 0.43 2.94 0.05
C TRP A 208 -0.69 2.10 0.69
N HIS A 209 -1.79 2.72 1.10
CA HIS A 209 -2.94 2.00 1.62
C HIS A 209 -3.62 1.13 0.58
N ALA A 210 -3.72 1.61 -0.67
CA ALA A 210 -4.27 0.81 -1.78
C ALA A 210 -3.52 -0.53 -1.94
N TRP A 211 -2.18 -0.48 -1.89
CA TRP A 211 -1.35 -1.69 -1.90
C TRP A 211 -1.52 -2.56 -0.65
N ALA A 212 -1.53 -1.93 0.54
CA ALA A 212 -1.60 -2.67 1.81
C ALA A 212 -2.93 -3.42 2.01
N ARG A 213 -4.06 -2.87 1.52
CA ARG A 213 -5.37 -3.57 1.56
C ARG A 213 -5.39 -4.84 0.71
N GLU A 214 -4.56 -4.85 -0.32
CA GLU A 214 -4.31 -5.98 -1.21
C GLU A 214 -3.18 -6.89 -0.69
N GLY A 215 -2.70 -6.66 0.54
CA GLY A 215 -1.67 -7.45 1.21
C GLY A 215 -0.24 -7.13 0.77
N TRP A 216 -0.04 -6.25 -0.22
CA TRP A 216 1.29 -5.90 -0.73
C TRP A 216 2.12 -5.13 0.30
N VAL A 217 3.43 -5.35 0.27
CA VAL A 217 4.38 -4.76 1.23
C VAL A 217 5.28 -3.76 0.54
N SER A 218 5.38 -2.56 1.11
CA SER A 218 6.39 -1.56 0.75
C SER A 218 7.63 -1.70 1.62
N LEU A 219 8.81 -1.80 1.01
CA LEU A 219 10.08 -1.82 1.74
C LEU A 219 10.34 -0.48 2.42
N GLY A 220 9.97 0.63 1.77
CA GLY A 220 10.06 1.98 2.35
C GLY A 220 9.28 2.10 3.64
N ARG A 221 8.04 1.64 3.67
CA ARG A 221 7.22 1.69 4.88
C ARG A 221 7.67 0.73 5.96
N ALA A 222 8.05 -0.49 5.57
CA ALA A 222 8.39 -1.53 6.54
C ALA A 222 9.78 -1.37 7.14
N ARG A 223 10.75 -0.85 6.37
CA ARG A 223 12.18 -0.86 6.72
C ARG A 223 12.92 0.44 6.42
N ASP A 224 12.23 1.46 5.90
CA ASP A 224 12.78 2.80 5.61
C ASP A 224 13.96 2.79 4.61
N PHE A 225 13.80 2.01 3.55
CA PHE A 225 14.66 2.02 2.36
C PHE A 225 13.85 1.56 1.14
N ASP A 226 14.31 1.86 -0.07
CA ASP A 226 13.65 1.43 -1.31
C ASP A 226 12.17 1.85 -1.39
N TRP A 227 11.91 3.15 -1.16
CA TRP A 227 10.57 3.73 -1.15
C TRP A 227 9.84 3.67 -2.51
N MET A 228 10.52 3.33 -3.61
CA MET A 228 9.87 3.07 -4.89
C MET A 228 9.15 1.72 -4.93
N HIS A 229 9.55 0.78 -4.06
CA HIS A 229 9.26 -0.64 -4.21
C HIS A 229 8.02 -1.10 -3.46
N VAL A 230 7.18 -1.89 -4.14
CA VAL A 230 6.10 -2.66 -3.53
C VAL A 230 6.13 -4.11 -4.02
N GLN A 231 5.87 -5.08 -3.14
CA GLN A 231 5.93 -6.51 -3.45
C GLN A 231 4.77 -7.33 -2.87
N ALA A 232 4.31 -8.33 -3.61
CA ALA A 232 3.39 -9.36 -3.15
C ALA A 232 4.15 -10.51 -2.46
N ALA A 233 4.95 -10.15 -1.46
CA ALA A 233 5.67 -11.07 -0.56
C ALA A 233 5.96 -10.38 0.78
N ARG A 234 5.86 -11.13 1.88
CA ARG A 234 6.16 -10.63 3.23
C ARG A 234 7.65 -10.68 3.56
N LEU A 235 8.08 -9.86 4.51
CA LEU A 235 9.47 -9.71 4.95
C LEU A 235 9.87 -10.66 6.05
#